data_AF-A0A2S1JTQ3-F1
#
_entry.id   AF-A0A2S1JTQ3-F1
#
_cell.length_a   1.000
_cell.length_b   1.000
_cell.length_c   1.000
_cell.angle_alpha   90.00
_cell.angle_beta   90.00
_cell.angle_gamma   90.00
#
_symmetry.space_group_name_H-M   'P 1'
#
loop_
_entity.id
_entity.type
_entity.pdbx_description
1 polymer ?
#
loop_
_entity_poly.entity_id
_entity_poly.type
_entity_poly.pdbx_seq_one_letter_code
_entity_poly.pdbx_strand_id
1 'polypeptide(L)'
;MNQQQWQTHVRAYEKSSQSKRAYTRKNNLNYSQFLYWYRKLTEQTSVSDTPDFVPVDIKPSTATTGNLGILGFPNGIKLVINSPVLLVQIPGLMDP
;
A
#
# COMPACT_ATOMS: atom_id res chain seq x y z
N MET A 1 0.99 32.18 -18.18
CA MET A 1 0.47 31.12 -19.07
C MET A 1 -0.98 30.89 -18.68
N ASN A 2 -1.94 31.09 -19.59
CA ASN A 2 -3.38 31.04 -19.30
C ASN A 2 -3.95 29.63 -19.52
N GLN A 3 -5.14 29.34 -18.99
CA GLN A 3 -5.77 28.01 -19.04
C GLN A 3 -5.93 27.45 -20.47
N GLN A 4 -6.21 28.29 -21.46
CA GLN A 4 -6.27 27.87 -22.86
C GLN A 4 -4.94 27.36 -23.40
N GLN A 5 -3.83 28.01 -23.02
CA GLN A 5 -2.48 27.56 -23.41
C GLN A 5 -2.14 26.21 -22.77
N TRP A 6 -2.59 25.98 -21.54
CA TRP A 6 -2.43 24.69 -20.86
C TRP A 6 -3.15 23.58 -21.63
N GLN A 7 -4.41 23.81 -22.02
CA GLN A 7 -5.19 22.85 -22.81
C GLN A 7 -4.54 22.56 -24.17
N THR A 8 -4.04 23.58 -24.87
CA THR A 8 -3.32 23.39 -26.13
C THR A 8 -2.11 22.49 -25.95
N HIS A 9 -1.30 22.72 -24.91
CA HIS A 9 -0.13 21.89 -24.64
C HIS A 9 -0.49 20.46 -24.24
N VAL A 10 -1.52 20.25 -23.42
CA VAL A 10 -1.97 18.91 -23.03
C VAL A 10 -2.52 18.14 -24.23
N ARG A 11 -3.35 18.76 -25.08
CA ARG A 11 -3.85 18.13 -26.32
C ARG A 11 -2.73 17.80 -27.32
N ALA A 12 -1.76 18.70 -27.46
CA ALA A 12 -0.60 18.45 -28.32
C ALA A 12 0.29 17.32 -27.76
N TYR A 13 0.43 17.24 -26.44
CA TYR A 13 1.11 16.13 -25.77
C TYR A 13 0.40 14.78 -26.04
N GLU A 14 -0.92 14.71 -25.86
CA GLU A 14 -1.72 13.49 -26.10
C GLU A 14 -1.57 12.97 -27.54
N LYS A 15 -1.49 13.88 -28.52
CA LYS A 15 -1.26 13.53 -29.93
C LYS A 15 0.18 13.13 -30.25
N SER A 16 1.15 13.52 -29.42
CA SER A 16 2.57 13.34 -29.73
C SER A 16 3.08 11.93 -29.45
N SER A 17 2.34 11.11 -28.69
CA SER A 17 2.78 9.79 -28.20
C SER A 17 4.14 9.81 -27.46
N GLN A 18 4.61 10.98 -27.04
CA GLN A 18 5.87 11.16 -26.32
C GLN A 18 5.66 10.98 -24.82
N SER A 19 6.74 10.71 -24.08
CA SER A 19 6.69 10.81 -22.62
C SER A 19 6.57 12.27 -22.19
N LYS A 20 5.95 12.53 -21.02
CA LYS A 20 5.77 13.88 -20.47
C LYS A 20 7.08 14.66 -20.42
N ARG A 21 8.17 14.00 -19.99
CA ARG A 21 9.53 14.59 -19.95
C ARG A 21 10.09 14.93 -21.33
N ALA A 22 9.90 14.06 -22.32
CA ALA A 22 10.38 14.30 -23.68
C ALA A 22 9.63 15.49 -24.31
N TYR A 23 8.31 15.54 -24.11
CA TYR A 23 7.47 16.63 -24.61
C TYR A 23 7.85 17.98 -23.98
N THR A 24 8.03 18.04 -22.66
CA THR A 24 8.40 19.30 -21.99
C THR A 24 9.81 19.76 -22.37
N ARG A 25 10.76 18.85 -22.56
CA ARG A 25 12.11 19.19 -23.05
C ARG A 25 12.07 19.73 -24.48
N LYS A 26 11.30 19.11 -25.37
CA LYS A 26 11.17 19.54 -26.78
C LYS A 26 10.52 20.92 -26.92
N ASN A 27 9.52 21.21 -26.08
CA ASN A 27 8.77 22.47 -26.12
C ASN A 27 9.30 23.53 -25.15
N ASN A 28 10.46 23.30 -24.53
CA ASN A 28 11.07 24.18 -23.51
C ASN A 28 10.09 24.58 -22.38
N LEU A 29 9.28 23.63 -21.94
CA LEU A 29 8.32 23.81 -20.84
C LEU A 29 8.92 23.33 -19.53
N ASN A 30 8.57 24.01 -18.43
CA ASN A 30 8.88 23.52 -17.10
C ASN A 30 8.06 22.23 -16.83
N TYR A 31 8.76 21.16 -16.48
CA TYR A 31 8.16 19.85 -16.25
C TYR A 31 7.13 19.84 -15.12
N SER A 32 7.42 20.49 -13.99
CA SER A 32 6.53 20.55 -12.83
C SER A 32 5.26 21.35 -13.12
N GLN A 33 5.39 22.44 -13.88
CA GLN A 33 4.24 23.24 -14.31
C GLN A 33 3.35 22.44 -15.27
N PHE A 34 3.95 21.74 -16.23
CA PHE A 34 3.21 20.88 -17.15
C PHE A 34 2.47 19.74 -16.43
N LEU A 35 3.12 19.09 -15.46
CA LEU A 35 2.46 18.07 -14.63
C LEU A 35 1.27 18.63 -13.85
N TYR A 36 1.40 19.83 -13.28
CA TYR A 36 0.29 20.51 -12.60
C TYR A 36 -0.87 20.77 -13.55
N TRP A 37 -0.61 21.31 -14.75
CA TRP A 37 -1.64 21.55 -15.76
C TRP A 37 -2.32 20.26 -16.22
N TYR A 38 -1.53 19.23 -16.51
CA TYR A 38 -2.01 17.92 -16.90
C TYR A 38 -2.94 17.36 -15.84
N ARG A 39 -2.49 17.31 -14.57
CA ARG A 39 -3.28 16.79 -13.46
C ARG A 39 -4.60 17.56 -13.30
N LYS A 40 -4.54 18.90 -13.25
CA LYS A 40 -5.72 19.75 -13.08
C LYS A 40 -6.75 19.62 -14.19
N LEU A 41 -6.31 19.42 -15.44
CA LEU A 41 -7.20 19.24 -16.59
C LEU A 41 -7.77 17.81 -16.66
N THR A 42 -7.03 16.82 -16.16
CA THR A 42 -7.50 15.42 -16.12
C THR A 42 -8.48 15.20 -14.95
N GLU A 43 -8.18 15.72 -13.76
CA GLU A 43 -9.02 15.65 -12.57
C GLU A 43 -10.37 16.36 -12.74
N GLN A 44 -10.46 17.44 -13.53
CA GLN A 44 -11.74 18.04 -13.90
C GLN A 44 -12.65 17.10 -14.71
N THR A 45 -12.07 16.10 -15.37
CA THR A 45 -12.81 15.12 -16.18
C THR A 45 -13.19 13.89 -15.34
N SER A 46 -12.40 13.58 -14.32
CA SER A 46 -12.61 12.45 -13.43
C SER A 46 -12.91 12.93 -12.01
N VAL A 47 -14.18 13.20 -11.74
CA VAL A 47 -14.73 12.91 -10.41
C VAL A 47 -14.76 11.38 -10.31
N SER A 48 -13.59 10.76 -10.17
CA SER A 48 -13.53 9.32 -10.01
C SER A 48 -13.96 9.02 -8.59
N ASP A 49 -15.10 8.34 -8.45
CA ASP A 49 -15.58 7.68 -7.22
C ASP A 49 -14.64 6.55 -6.73
N THR A 50 -13.34 6.65 -7.02
CA THR A 50 -12.33 5.75 -6.49
C THR A 50 -11.87 6.31 -5.16
N PRO A 51 -12.17 5.65 -4.03
CA PRO A 51 -11.71 6.12 -2.73
C PRO A 51 -10.17 6.07 -2.71
N ASP A 52 -9.56 7.19 -2.30
CA ASP A 52 -8.11 7.34 -2.11
C ASP A 52 -7.55 6.35 -1.05
N PHE A 53 -8.46 5.77 -0.27
CA PHE A 53 -8.20 4.74 0.72
C PHE A 53 -8.97 3.48 0.38
N VAL A 54 -8.24 2.37 0.19
CA VAL A 54 -8.84 1.04 0.06
C VAL A 54 -9.00 0.44 1.46
N PRO A 55 -10.21 0.00 1.87
CA PRO A 55 -10.38 -0.64 3.16
C PRO A 55 -9.64 -1.98 3.18
N VAL A 56 -8.78 -2.15 4.19
CA VAL A 56 -8.07 -3.41 4.43
C VAL A 56 -8.99 -4.33 5.23
N ASP A 57 -9.34 -5.46 4.65
CA ASP A 57 -10.11 -6.50 5.33
C ASP A 57 -9.18 -7.28 6.28
N ILE A 58 -9.23 -6.92 7.57
CA ILE A 58 -8.50 -7.62 8.62
C ILE A 58 -9.27 -8.89 8.94
N LYS A 59 -8.93 -9.99 8.27
CA LYS A 59 -9.45 -11.31 8.65
C LYS A 59 -8.98 -11.62 10.07
N PRO A 60 -9.88 -11.83 11.05
CA PRO A 60 -9.48 -12.33 12.35
C PRO A 60 -8.83 -13.70 12.10
N SER A 61 -7.54 -13.81 12.45
CA SER A 61 -6.86 -15.08 12.44
C SER A 61 -7.63 -16.00 13.38
N THR A 62 -8.30 -17.02 12.83
CA THR A 62 -8.83 -18.13 13.61
C THR A 62 -7.66 -18.97 14.08
N ALA A 63 -6.85 -18.40 14.98
CA ALA A 63 -6.10 -19.20 15.91
C ALA A 63 -7.18 -19.92 16.74
N THR A 64 -7.38 -21.20 16.45
CA THR A 64 -8.13 -22.10 17.32
C THR A 64 -7.48 -22.01 18.70
N THR A 65 -8.03 -21.17 19.57
CA THR A 65 -7.77 -21.17 21.01
C THR A 65 -8.40 -22.42 21.61
N GLY A 66 -7.94 -23.59 21.17
CA GLY A 66 -8.09 -24.83 21.91
C GLY A 66 -6.82 -24.99 22.71
N ASN A 67 -6.92 -25.15 24.04
CA ASN A 67 -5.77 -25.45 24.89
C ASN A 67 -4.95 -26.59 24.24
N LEU A 68 -3.74 -26.31 23.77
CA LEU A 68 -2.91 -27.29 23.08
C LEU A 68 -2.22 -28.25 24.04
N GLY A 69 -2.11 -27.87 25.32
CA GLY A 69 -1.60 -28.72 26.39
C GLY A 69 -1.29 -27.94 27.67
N ILE A 70 -1.12 -28.69 28.77
CA ILE A 70 -0.67 -28.18 30.06
C ILE A 70 0.64 -28.91 30.42
N LEU A 71 1.72 -28.16 30.62
CA LEU A 71 2.99 -28.70 31.11
C LEU A 71 3.06 -28.50 32.63
N GLY A 72 3.19 -29.60 33.38
CA GLY A 72 3.35 -29.58 34.84
C GLY A 72 4.82 -29.72 35.22
N PHE A 73 5.33 -28.78 36.02
CA PHE A 73 6.69 -28.80 36.52
C PHE A 73 6.76 -29.42 37.93
N PRO A 74 7.91 -30.00 38.35
CA PRO A 74 8.08 -30.65 39.65
C PRO A 74 7.86 -29.73 40.86
N ASN A 75 7.98 -28.42 40.66
CA ASN A 75 7.72 -27.38 41.66
C ASN A 75 6.23 -26.98 41.76
N GLY A 76 5.34 -27.68 41.04
CA GLY A 76 3.89 -27.44 41.07
C GLY A 76 3.41 -26.34 40.12
N ILE A 77 4.30 -25.70 39.37
CA ILE A 77 3.92 -24.72 38.35
C ILE A 77 3.28 -25.43 37.15
N LYS A 78 2.23 -24.83 36.58
CA LYS A 78 1.55 -25.33 35.38
C LYS A 78 1.60 -24.27 34.29
N LEU A 79 2.19 -24.61 33.15
CA LEU A 79 2.20 -23.76 31.96
C LEU A 79 1.10 -24.21 31.01
N VAL A 80 0.17 -23.31 30.68
CA VAL A 80 -0.90 -23.57 29.72
C VAL A 80 -0.49 -23.02 28.36
N ILE A 81 -0.51 -23.86 27.34
CA ILE A 81 -0.03 -23.49 26.00
C ILE A 81 -1.22 -23.27 25.08
N ASN A 82 -1.40 -22.02 24.68
CA ASN A 82 -2.49 -21.59 23.80
C ASN A 82 -2.02 -21.27 22.37
N SER A 83 -0.76 -21.55 22.06
CA SER A 83 -0.16 -21.29 20.74
C SER A 83 0.65 -22.49 20.25
N PRO A 84 0.42 -22.95 19.00
CA PRO A 84 1.15 -24.08 18.44
C PRO A 84 2.63 -23.73 18.19
N VAL A 85 2.94 -22.44 18.00
CA VAL A 85 4.32 -21.96 17.87
C VAL A 85 5.10 -22.12 19.17
N LEU A 86 4.47 -21.83 20.31
CA LEU A 86 5.10 -22.00 21.62
C LEU A 86 5.30 -23.49 21.95
N LEU A 87 4.45 -24.37 21.44
CA LEU A 87 4.57 -25.82 21.64
C LEU A 87 5.86 -26.38 21.00
N VAL A 88 6.26 -25.84 19.84
CA VAL A 88 7.49 -26.26 19.14
C VAL A 88 8.76 -25.79 19.88
N GLN A 89 8.67 -24.79 20.75
CA GLN A 89 9.81 -24.25 21.50
C GLN A 89 10.07 -24.95 22.85
N ILE A 90 9.18 -25.85 23.28
CA ILE A 90 9.32 -26.58 24.55
C ILE A 90 10.62 -27.40 24.64
N PRO A 91 11.06 -28.13 23.60
CA PRO A 91 12.28 -28.95 23.69
C PRO A 91 13.51 -28.11 24.06
N GLY A 92 13.66 -26.92 23.45
CA GLY A 92 14.78 -26.02 23.75
C GLY A 92 14.72 -25.32 25.12
N LEU A 93 13.61 -25.47 25.85
CA LEU A 93 13.46 -24.99 27.23
C LEU A 93 13.85 -26.05 28.26
N MET A 94 13.93 -27.32 27.85
CA MET A 94 14.23 -28.47 28.71
C MET A 94 15.70 -28.95 28.61
N ASP A 95 16.51 -28.34 27.73
CA ASP A 95 17.95 -28.52 27.71
C ASP A 95 18.61 -27.58 28.75
N PRO A 96 19.51 -28.10 29.62
CA PRO A 96 20.15 -27.32 30.70
C PRO A 96 21.19 -26.30 30.20
#